data_AF-A0A950EEG2-F1
#
_entry.id   AF-A0A950EEG2-F1
#
_cell.length_a   1.000
_cell.length_b   1.000
_cell.length_c   1.000
_cell.angle_alpha   90.00
_cell.angle_beta   90.00
_cell.angle_gamma   90.00
#
_symmetry.space_group_name_H-M   'P 1'
#
loop_
_entity.id
_entity.type
_entity.pdbx_description
1 polymer ?
#
loop_
_entity_poly.entity_id
_entity_poly.type
_entity_poly.pdbx_seq_one_letter_code
_entity_poly.pdbx_strand_id
1 'polypeptide(L)'
;VDGQGDEVRLQHDLGLASGNGKLYIADSYNNKIKVCDPKTRTVATLAGSRQPGDDDASGRFYQPGGLSLAGSNLYVADTNNSKVRVIDLKTKQVRTLELEGLRPPAPPARKPTFPNAVVTNLPQVRVAPGKTVTLDVALPLPGGFKLNEEASMPYLVEASAPTGALDLADGAVVRKVDPPAKQFTITVDLNKPATAGDALTLKLSVSAFVCAANSGLCQIKSYVFNVPIAFASGGAERLPLAAAAR
;
A
#
# COMPACT_ATOMS: atom_id res chain seq x y z
N VAL A 1 -8.68 -9.66 41.75
CA VAL A 1 -9.38 -10.33 42.87
C VAL A 1 -10.88 -10.15 42.69
N ASP A 2 -11.65 -11.20 42.92
CA ASP A 2 -13.11 -11.18 42.90
C ASP A 2 -13.60 -10.98 44.34
N GLY A 3 -14.77 -10.37 44.53
CA GLY A 3 -15.22 -10.01 45.87
C GLY A 3 -16.32 -8.96 45.86
N GLN A 4 -16.44 -8.21 46.96
CA GLN A 4 -17.47 -7.21 47.15
C GLN A 4 -16.88 -5.84 47.50
N GLY A 5 -17.42 -4.78 46.91
CA GLY A 5 -17.04 -3.41 47.22
C GLY A 5 -15.53 -3.16 47.09
N ASP A 6 -14.93 -2.68 48.17
CA ASP A 6 -13.54 -2.19 48.18
C ASP A 6 -12.51 -3.32 48.30
N GLU A 7 -12.94 -4.58 48.40
CA GLU A 7 -12.07 -5.77 48.36
C GLU A 7 -11.70 -6.18 46.94
N VAL A 8 -12.48 -5.73 45.94
CA VAL A 8 -12.24 -6.04 44.54
C VAL A 8 -10.90 -5.44 44.09
N ARG A 9 -10.17 -6.19 43.26
CA ARG A 9 -8.94 -5.70 42.60
C ARG A 9 -9.05 -5.96 41.12
N LEU A 10 -8.92 -4.90 40.34
CA LEU A 10 -8.77 -4.90 38.88
C LEU A 10 -7.35 -4.43 38.54
N GLN A 11 -6.94 -4.59 37.29
CA GLN A 11 -5.66 -4.08 36.83
C GLN A 11 -5.79 -3.53 35.41
N HIS A 12 -5.68 -2.19 35.31
CA HIS A 12 -5.70 -1.46 34.06
C HIS A 12 -6.91 -1.83 33.19
N ASP A 13 -8.11 -1.73 33.78
CA ASP A 13 -9.35 -1.98 33.09
C ASP A 13 -9.62 -0.91 32.02
N LEU A 14 -9.84 -1.34 30.77
CA LEU A 14 -9.95 -0.43 29.62
C LEU A 14 -11.37 -0.35 29.04
N GLY A 15 -12.16 -1.41 29.23
CA GLY A 15 -13.46 -1.57 28.58
C GLY A 15 -14.58 -1.82 29.58
N LEU A 16 -15.70 -1.15 29.37
CA LEU A 16 -16.94 -1.35 30.14
C LEU A 16 -18.12 -1.55 29.19
N ALA A 17 -19.03 -2.44 29.55
CA ALA A 17 -20.35 -2.55 28.92
C ALA A 17 -21.42 -2.73 29.99
N SER A 18 -22.61 -2.17 29.78
CA SER A 18 -23.73 -2.29 30.71
C SER A 18 -24.94 -2.95 30.06
N GLY A 19 -25.62 -3.82 30.78
CA GLY A 19 -26.91 -4.37 30.35
C GLY A 19 -27.37 -5.50 31.25
N ASN A 20 -28.66 -5.87 31.13
CA ASN A 20 -29.28 -6.89 31.97
C ASN A 20 -29.10 -6.63 33.50
N GLY A 21 -29.02 -5.35 33.89
CA GLY A 21 -28.79 -4.95 35.28
C GLY A 21 -27.37 -5.24 35.82
N LYS A 22 -26.41 -5.54 34.95
CA LYS A 22 -25.00 -5.81 35.30
C LYS A 22 -24.07 -4.85 34.57
N LEU A 23 -22.84 -4.74 35.10
CA LEU A 23 -21.70 -4.13 34.40
C LEU A 23 -20.70 -5.21 34.05
N TYR A 24 -20.20 -5.20 32.83
CA TYR A 24 -19.14 -6.07 32.34
C TYR A 24 -17.86 -5.25 32.20
N ILE A 25 -16.75 -5.82 32.65
CA ILE A 25 -15.47 -5.13 32.80
C ILE A 25 -14.40 -5.93 32.08
N ALA A 26 -13.65 -5.31 31.19
CA ALA A 26 -12.42 -5.87 30.65
C ALA A 26 -11.29 -5.55 31.63
N ASP A 27 -10.94 -6.53 32.47
CA ASP A 27 -9.83 -6.45 33.43
C ASP A 27 -8.53 -6.77 32.67
N SER A 28 -8.09 -5.82 31.85
CA SER A 28 -7.23 -6.05 30.69
C SER A 28 -5.90 -6.69 31.05
N TYR A 29 -5.18 -6.21 32.06
CA TYR A 29 -3.88 -6.78 32.42
C TYR A 29 -3.99 -8.10 33.18
N ASN A 30 -5.18 -8.44 33.67
CA ASN A 30 -5.47 -9.75 34.22
C ASN A 30 -6.00 -10.74 33.17
N ASN A 31 -6.12 -10.34 31.89
CA ASN A 31 -6.61 -11.18 30.79
C ASN A 31 -8.00 -11.80 31.08
N LYS A 32 -8.87 -11.04 31.76
CA LYS A 32 -10.17 -11.50 32.25
C LYS A 32 -11.28 -10.56 31.83
N ILE A 33 -12.45 -11.13 31.61
CA ILE A 33 -13.71 -10.40 31.59
C ILE A 33 -14.42 -10.66 32.91
N LYS A 34 -14.81 -9.59 33.60
CA LYS A 34 -15.53 -9.65 34.86
C LYS A 34 -16.95 -9.14 34.72
N VAL A 35 -17.81 -9.57 35.63
CA VAL A 35 -19.18 -9.09 35.77
C VAL A 35 -19.37 -8.53 37.18
N CYS A 36 -19.98 -7.36 37.24
CA CYS A 36 -20.33 -6.64 38.45
C CYS A 36 -21.85 -6.56 38.58
N ASP A 37 -22.36 -6.92 39.76
CA ASP A 37 -23.70 -6.55 40.19
C ASP A 37 -23.63 -5.20 40.92
N PRO A 38 -24.13 -4.11 40.34
CA PRO A 38 -24.05 -2.79 40.96
C PRO A 38 -24.92 -2.67 42.21
N LYS A 39 -25.96 -3.50 42.40
CA LYS A 39 -26.83 -3.43 43.59
C LYS A 39 -26.15 -4.02 44.80
N THR A 40 -25.49 -5.17 44.64
CA THR A 40 -24.76 -5.84 45.74
C THR A 40 -23.30 -5.43 45.79
N ARG A 41 -22.80 -4.68 44.80
CA ARG A 41 -21.37 -4.33 44.62
C ARG A 41 -20.47 -5.55 44.51
N THR A 42 -20.97 -6.69 44.02
CA THR A 42 -20.18 -7.92 43.87
C THR A 42 -19.57 -8.01 42.48
N VAL A 43 -18.30 -8.38 42.39
CA VAL A 43 -17.56 -8.55 41.13
C VAL A 43 -16.98 -9.96 41.08
N ALA A 44 -17.26 -10.67 39.98
CA ALA A 44 -16.75 -12.02 39.74
C ALA A 44 -16.16 -12.14 38.33
N THR A 45 -15.19 -13.04 38.17
CA THR A 45 -14.67 -13.44 36.87
C THR A 45 -15.79 -14.12 36.08
N LEU A 46 -16.13 -13.57 34.90
CA LEU A 46 -17.09 -14.16 33.97
C LEU A 46 -16.39 -15.16 33.05
N ALA A 47 -15.23 -14.79 32.51
CA ALA A 47 -14.39 -15.61 31.65
C ALA A 47 -12.93 -15.15 31.70
N GLY A 48 -12.01 -16.00 31.20
CA GLY A 48 -10.59 -15.70 31.14
C GLY A 48 -9.79 -16.18 32.34
N SER A 49 -8.47 -16.07 32.22
CA SER A 49 -7.52 -16.48 33.24
C SER A 49 -6.33 -15.51 33.23
N ARG A 50 -5.49 -15.53 34.27
CA ARG A 50 -4.36 -14.60 34.36
C ARG A 50 -3.36 -14.77 33.21
N GLN A 51 -3.14 -16.00 32.77
CA GLN A 51 -2.23 -16.28 31.67
C GLN A 51 -2.88 -15.83 30.34
N PRO A 52 -2.13 -15.15 29.46
CA PRO A 52 -2.64 -14.77 28.15
C PRO A 52 -2.89 -16.00 27.27
N GLY A 53 -3.77 -15.89 26.28
CA GLY A 53 -4.02 -16.93 25.28
C GLY A 53 -5.25 -16.60 24.44
N ASP A 54 -5.56 -17.45 23.46
CA ASP A 54 -6.61 -17.20 22.48
C ASP A 54 -7.56 -18.41 22.24
N ASP A 55 -7.44 -19.45 23.06
CA ASP A 55 -8.27 -20.65 22.98
C ASP A 55 -9.74 -20.34 23.33
N ASP A 56 -10.65 -20.87 22.51
CA ASP A 56 -12.09 -20.68 22.65
C ASP A 56 -12.67 -21.56 23.76
N ALA A 57 -12.23 -22.83 23.85
CA ALA A 57 -12.77 -23.80 24.80
C ALA A 57 -12.54 -23.39 26.26
N SER A 58 -11.34 -22.89 26.56
CA SER A 58 -10.98 -22.35 27.87
C SER A 58 -11.25 -20.84 28.01
N GLY A 59 -11.73 -20.19 26.95
CA GLY A 59 -12.13 -18.78 26.95
C GLY A 59 -11.00 -17.83 27.37
N ARG A 60 -9.82 -17.98 26.75
CA ARG A 60 -8.62 -17.20 27.06
C ARG A 60 -8.57 -15.91 26.27
N PHE A 61 -8.00 -14.86 26.87
CA PHE A 61 -7.84 -13.54 26.26
C PHE A 61 -6.39 -13.08 26.40
N TYR A 62 -6.02 -12.05 25.65
CA TYR A 62 -4.77 -11.33 25.81
C TYR A 62 -4.98 -9.81 25.70
N GLN A 63 -4.95 -9.15 26.85
CA GLN A 63 -5.22 -7.72 27.02
C GLN A 63 -6.50 -7.26 26.30
N PRO A 64 -7.69 -7.79 26.70
CA PRO A 64 -8.94 -7.34 26.11
C PRO A 64 -9.15 -5.85 26.39
N GLY A 65 -9.35 -5.04 25.34
CA GLY A 65 -9.36 -3.58 25.43
C GLY A 65 -10.75 -2.95 25.42
N GLY A 66 -11.77 -3.66 24.95
CA GLY A 66 -13.11 -3.11 24.77
C GLY A 66 -14.21 -4.16 24.83
N LEU A 67 -15.42 -3.72 25.22
CA LEU A 67 -16.60 -4.56 25.38
C LEU A 67 -17.82 -3.92 24.72
N SER A 68 -18.71 -4.74 24.16
CA SER A 68 -20.03 -4.31 23.68
C SER A 68 -21.05 -5.42 23.87
N LEU A 69 -22.26 -5.08 24.28
CA LEU A 69 -23.33 -6.04 24.54
C LEU A 69 -24.39 -5.95 23.43
N ALA A 70 -24.76 -7.08 22.85
CA ALA A 70 -25.95 -7.18 22.00
C ALA A 70 -26.73 -8.48 22.29
N GLY A 71 -27.97 -8.36 22.76
CA GLY A 71 -28.79 -9.49 23.17
C GLY A 71 -28.14 -10.29 24.30
N SER A 72 -27.93 -11.59 24.07
CA SER A 72 -27.23 -12.49 25.01
C SER A 72 -25.72 -12.57 24.79
N ASN A 73 -25.16 -11.79 23.86
CA ASN A 73 -23.76 -11.88 23.47
C ASN A 73 -22.98 -10.66 23.92
N LEU A 74 -21.90 -10.90 24.67
CA LEU A 74 -20.90 -9.88 24.98
C LEU A 74 -19.73 -10.02 24.01
N TYR A 75 -19.55 -9.03 23.17
CA TYR A 75 -18.44 -8.92 22.24
C TYR A 75 -17.24 -8.30 22.95
N VAL A 76 -16.06 -8.86 22.70
CA VAL A 76 -14.80 -8.49 23.33
C VAL A 76 -13.79 -8.17 22.24
N ALA A 77 -13.20 -6.97 22.29
CA ALA A 77 -12.03 -6.65 21.50
C ALA A 77 -10.79 -7.24 22.21
N ASP A 78 -10.32 -8.39 21.74
CA ASP A 78 -9.20 -9.14 22.31
C ASP A 78 -7.89 -8.67 21.64
N THR A 79 -7.45 -7.48 22.08
CA THR A 79 -6.56 -6.60 21.34
C THR A 79 -5.24 -7.25 20.92
N ASN A 80 -4.53 -7.91 21.84
CA ASN A 80 -3.23 -8.49 21.48
C ASN A 80 -3.35 -9.82 20.74
N ASN A 81 -4.53 -10.43 20.73
CA ASN A 81 -4.81 -11.57 19.87
C ASN A 81 -5.29 -11.14 18.48
N SER A 82 -5.54 -9.85 18.24
CA SER A 82 -6.13 -9.34 17.00
C SER A 82 -7.46 -10.02 16.64
N LYS A 83 -8.28 -10.36 17.65
CA LYS A 83 -9.55 -11.07 17.49
C LYS A 83 -10.71 -10.28 18.06
N VAL A 84 -11.89 -10.47 17.49
CA VAL A 84 -13.16 -10.17 18.17
C VAL A 84 -13.66 -11.48 18.75
N ARG A 85 -13.88 -11.52 20.06
CA ARG A 85 -14.40 -12.70 20.77
C ARG A 85 -15.84 -12.44 21.18
N VAL A 86 -16.60 -13.51 21.34
CA VAL A 86 -18.01 -13.46 21.74
C VAL A 86 -18.18 -14.37 22.94
N ILE A 87 -18.71 -13.82 24.03
CA ILE A 87 -19.14 -14.57 25.21
C ILE A 87 -20.66 -14.68 25.16
N ASP A 88 -21.17 -15.90 25.06
CA ASP A 88 -22.61 -16.16 25.27
C ASP A 88 -22.89 -16.06 26.79
N LEU A 89 -23.71 -15.11 27.20
CA LEU A 89 -23.99 -14.83 28.61
C LEU A 89 -24.88 -15.88 29.29
N LYS A 90 -25.57 -16.73 28.52
CA LYS A 90 -26.39 -17.83 29.06
C LYS A 90 -25.53 -19.05 29.33
N THR A 91 -24.70 -19.45 28.37
CA THR A 91 -23.86 -20.65 28.46
C THR A 91 -22.48 -20.38 29.04
N LYS A 92 -22.05 -19.11 29.07
CA LYS A 92 -20.69 -18.64 29.40
C LYS A 92 -19.60 -19.15 28.47
N GLN A 93 -19.97 -19.69 27.31
CA GLN A 93 -18.99 -20.14 26.32
C GLN A 93 -18.39 -18.95 25.57
N VAL A 94 -17.10 -19.05 25.28
CA VAL A 94 -16.36 -18.08 24.47
C VAL A 94 -16.13 -18.68 23.09
N ARG A 95 -16.26 -17.85 22.06
CA ARG A 95 -15.86 -18.20 20.69
C ARG A 95 -15.23 -17.01 19.99
N THR A 96 -14.42 -17.28 18.98
CA THR A 96 -13.97 -16.25 18.05
C THR A 96 -15.11 -15.88 17.09
N LEU A 97 -15.23 -14.60 16.76
CA LEU A 97 -16.16 -14.13 15.74
C LEU A 97 -15.49 -14.30 14.37
N GLU A 98 -15.99 -15.23 13.58
CA GLU A 98 -15.62 -15.37 12.18
C GLU A 98 -16.30 -14.28 11.34
N LEU A 99 -15.50 -13.57 10.53
CA LEU A 99 -15.98 -12.55 9.60
C LEU A 99 -15.73 -13.03 8.17
N GLU A 100 -16.72 -13.69 7.59
CA GLU A 100 -16.64 -14.21 6.24
C GLU A 100 -16.80 -13.11 5.18
N GLY A 101 -16.17 -13.31 4.02
CA GLY A 101 -16.34 -12.42 2.86
C GLY A 101 -15.57 -11.09 2.92
N LEU A 102 -14.83 -10.81 4.01
CA LEU A 102 -13.96 -9.65 4.07
C LEU A 102 -12.70 -9.87 3.24
N ARG A 103 -12.47 -9.00 2.25
CA ARG A 103 -11.20 -8.87 1.54
C ARG A 103 -10.63 -7.48 1.83
N PRO A 104 -9.31 -7.31 1.90
CA PRO A 104 -8.72 -5.98 1.92
C PRO A 104 -9.33 -5.15 0.78
N PRO A 105 -9.72 -3.89 1.03
CA PRO A 105 -10.16 -3.03 -0.04
C PRO A 105 -9.06 -2.95 -1.10
N ALA A 106 -9.45 -2.93 -2.38
CA ALA A 106 -8.49 -2.69 -3.45
C ALA A 106 -7.73 -1.39 -3.12
N PRO A 107 -6.38 -1.42 -3.05
CA PRO A 107 -5.63 -0.20 -2.83
C PRO A 107 -6.05 0.85 -3.87
N PRO A 108 -6.21 2.14 -3.50
CA PRO A 108 -6.50 3.16 -4.48
C PRO A 108 -5.41 3.15 -5.56
N ALA A 109 -5.80 3.26 -6.83
CA ALA A 109 -4.85 3.35 -7.93
C ALA A 109 -3.99 4.61 -7.74
N ARG A 110 -2.78 4.43 -7.19
CA ARG A 110 -1.84 5.53 -7.02
C ARG A 110 -1.19 5.80 -8.36
N LYS A 111 -1.39 7.00 -8.91
CA LYS A 111 -0.58 7.46 -10.04
C LYS A 111 0.89 7.42 -9.62
N PRO A 112 1.78 6.86 -10.45
CA PRO A 112 3.21 6.87 -10.17
C PRO A 112 3.69 8.30 -10.07
N THR A 113 4.61 8.56 -9.16
CA THR A 113 5.25 9.88 -9.03
C THR A 113 6.74 9.75 -9.33
N PHE A 114 7.27 10.78 -9.97
CA PHE A 114 8.67 10.89 -10.37
C PHE A 114 9.22 12.18 -9.74
N PRO A 115 9.39 12.22 -8.40
CA PRO A 115 9.70 13.45 -7.69
C PRO A 115 11.11 13.96 -8.03
N ASN A 116 11.28 15.28 -8.00
CA ASN A 116 12.57 15.96 -8.22
C ASN A 116 13.27 15.57 -9.54
N ALA A 117 12.48 15.21 -10.56
CA ALA A 117 13.02 14.70 -11.80
C ALA A 117 13.93 15.70 -12.51
N VAL A 118 14.98 15.19 -13.15
CA VAL A 118 15.73 15.94 -14.16
C VAL A 118 14.89 15.97 -15.42
N VAL A 119 14.36 17.14 -15.77
CA VAL A 119 13.49 17.33 -16.94
C VAL A 119 14.33 17.71 -18.15
N THR A 120 14.18 16.98 -19.24
CA THR A 120 14.80 17.21 -20.54
C THR A 120 13.70 17.48 -21.56
N ASN A 121 13.65 18.71 -22.09
CA ASN A 121 12.73 19.09 -23.17
C ASN A 121 13.47 18.97 -24.50
N LEU A 122 13.01 18.08 -25.37
CA LEU A 122 13.60 17.94 -26.70
C LEU A 122 12.95 18.96 -27.66
N PRO A 123 13.71 19.46 -28.65
CA PRO A 123 13.10 20.13 -29.80
C PRO A 123 12.21 19.13 -30.56
N GLN A 124 11.35 19.62 -31.45
CA GLN A 124 10.50 18.74 -32.27
C GLN A 124 11.37 17.83 -33.15
N VAL A 125 11.20 16.52 -33.00
CA VAL A 125 11.95 15.50 -33.74
C VAL A 125 11.09 14.89 -34.85
N ARG A 126 11.72 14.56 -35.99
CA ARG A 126 11.06 13.88 -37.11
C ARG A 126 11.22 12.36 -37.00
N VAL A 127 10.11 11.64 -37.00
CA VAL A 127 10.06 10.17 -36.84
C VAL A 127 9.43 9.54 -38.08
N ALA A 128 9.92 8.37 -38.49
CA ALA A 128 9.31 7.62 -39.59
C ALA A 128 7.86 7.21 -39.24
N PRO A 129 6.91 7.30 -40.19
CA PRO A 129 5.55 6.78 -39.99
C PRO A 129 5.56 5.30 -39.63
N GLY A 130 4.65 4.87 -38.75
CA GLY A 130 4.60 3.50 -38.28
C GLY A 130 3.70 3.30 -37.07
N LYS A 131 3.55 2.04 -36.65
CA LYS A 131 2.79 1.67 -35.45
C LYS A 131 3.59 1.82 -34.16
N THR A 132 4.90 1.99 -34.25
CA THR A 132 5.80 2.01 -33.10
C THR A 132 6.72 3.21 -33.13
N VAL A 133 7.09 3.70 -31.94
CA VAL A 133 8.17 4.67 -31.74
C VAL A 133 9.22 4.03 -30.85
N THR A 134 10.47 3.99 -31.30
CA THR A 134 11.57 3.40 -30.54
C THR A 134 12.41 4.48 -29.89
N LEU A 135 12.60 4.40 -28.57
CA LEU A 135 13.36 5.35 -27.77
C LEU A 135 14.62 4.67 -27.22
N ASP A 136 15.79 5.24 -27.51
CA ASP A 136 17.07 4.79 -26.96
C ASP A 136 17.49 5.70 -25.83
N VAL A 137 17.28 5.23 -24.61
CA VAL A 137 17.41 6.05 -23.40
C VAL A 137 18.79 5.87 -22.80
N ALA A 138 19.44 6.99 -22.48
CA ALA A 138 20.70 7.04 -21.75
C ALA A 138 20.53 7.91 -20.50
N LEU A 139 20.74 7.30 -19.33
CA LEU A 139 20.68 7.97 -18.03
C LEU A 139 22.10 8.28 -17.54
N PRO A 140 22.48 9.55 -17.35
CA PRO A 140 23.78 9.90 -16.79
C PRO A 140 23.82 9.53 -15.31
N LEU A 141 24.85 8.78 -14.91
CA LEU A 141 25.15 8.54 -13.50
C LEU A 141 26.28 9.48 -13.09
N PRO A 142 26.15 10.20 -11.96
CA PRO A 142 27.27 10.98 -11.43
C PRO A 142 28.48 10.10 -11.13
N GLY A 143 29.68 10.68 -11.21
CA GLY A 143 30.91 9.98 -10.87
C GLY A 143 30.84 9.39 -9.45
N GLY A 144 31.26 8.14 -9.29
CA GLY A 144 31.21 7.44 -8.00
C GLY A 144 29.85 6.86 -7.63
N PHE A 145 28.89 6.81 -8.56
CA PHE A 145 27.60 6.17 -8.35
C PHE A 145 27.34 5.01 -9.34
N LYS A 146 26.56 4.02 -8.90
CA LYS A 146 26.10 2.87 -9.69
C LYS A 146 24.59 2.69 -9.57
N LEU A 147 23.99 1.93 -10.48
CA LEU A 147 22.62 1.45 -10.31
C LEU A 147 22.57 0.36 -9.25
N ASN A 148 21.46 0.27 -8.52
CA ASN A 148 21.17 -0.89 -7.69
C ASN A 148 20.71 -2.05 -8.59
N GLU A 149 21.51 -3.11 -8.69
CA GLU A 149 21.26 -4.28 -9.53
C GLU A 149 20.01 -5.08 -9.12
N GLU A 150 19.61 -4.99 -7.85
CA GLU A 150 18.43 -5.68 -7.30
C GLU A 150 17.13 -4.87 -7.45
N ALA A 151 17.21 -3.63 -7.95
CA ALA A 151 16.07 -2.73 -8.06
C ALA A 151 15.75 -2.38 -9.51
N SER A 152 14.68 -2.99 -10.03
CA SER A 152 14.10 -2.63 -11.33
C SER A 152 13.80 -1.12 -11.41
N MET A 153 13.96 -0.53 -12.59
CA MET A 153 13.70 0.90 -12.81
C MET A 153 12.30 1.10 -13.39
N PRO A 154 11.33 1.62 -12.61
CA PRO A 154 10.00 1.86 -13.15
C PRO A 154 10.02 3.04 -14.13
N TYR A 155 9.26 2.92 -15.21
CA TYR A 155 9.02 4.00 -16.15
C TYR A 155 7.55 4.08 -16.57
N LEU A 156 7.15 5.26 -17.01
CA LEU A 156 5.82 5.57 -17.52
C LEU A 156 5.98 6.36 -18.82
N VAL A 157 5.27 5.93 -19.87
CA VAL A 157 5.12 6.71 -21.10
C VAL A 157 3.70 7.26 -21.11
N GLU A 158 3.58 8.56 -21.30
CA GLU A 158 2.32 9.27 -21.52
C GLU A 158 2.35 9.87 -22.92
N ALA A 159 1.20 9.98 -23.57
CA ALA A 159 1.08 10.49 -24.93
C ALA A 159 0.00 11.58 -24.99
N SER A 160 0.25 12.60 -25.80
CA SER A 160 -0.73 13.66 -26.07
C SER A 160 -0.61 14.11 -27.52
N ALA A 161 -1.69 13.95 -28.29
CA ALA A 161 -1.79 14.39 -29.67
C ALA A 161 -2.70 15.63 -29.77
N PRO A 162 -2.37 16.63 -30.61
CA PRO A 162 -3.21 17.82 -30.78
C PRO A 162 -4.66 17.54 -31.20
N THR A 163 -4.86 16.50 -32.00
CA THR A 163 -6.19 16.08 -32.51
C THR A 163 -6.79 14.92 -31.72
N GLY A 164 -6.10 14.42 -30.69
CA GLY A 164 -6.48 13.21 -29.93
C GLY A 164 -6.50 11.91 -30.76
N ALA A 165 -6.12 11.98 -32.04
CA ALA A 165 -6.28 10.87 -32.98
C ALA A 165 -5.22 9.76 -32.79
N LEU A 166 -4.10 10.06 -32.15
CA LEU A 166 -3.01 9.13 -31.82
C LEU A 166 -2.83 9.06 -30.30
N ASP A 167 -2.74 7.84 -29.79
CA ASP A 167 -2.48 7.54 -28.38
C ASP A 167 -1.71 6.20 -28.25
N LEU A 168 -1.38 5.81 -27.03
CA LEU A 168 -0.73 4.53 -26.73
C LEU A 168 -1.71 3.37 -26.86
N ALA A 169 -1.26 2.25 -27.42
CA ALA A 169 -2.09 1.04 -27.58
C ALA A 169 -2.62 0.50 -26.24
N ASP A 170 -1.78 0.49 -25.21
CA ASP A 170 -2.10 -0.03 -23.88
C ASP A 170 -2.45 1.08 -22.87
N GLY A 171 -2.53 2.34 -23.31
CA GLY A 171 -2.62 3.50 -22.44
C GLY A 171 -1.37 3.76 -21.59
N ALA A 172 -1.48 4.69 -20.64
CA ALA A 172 -0.40 5.08 -19.74
C ALA A 172 -0.23 4.07 -18.58
N VAL A 173 0.58 3.04 -18.81
CA VAL A 173 0.86 1.97 -17.84
C VAL A 173 2.31 2.01 -17.37
N VAL A 174 2.54 1.76 -16.08
CA VAL A 174 3.90 1.62 -15.54
C VAL A 174 4.53 0.33 -16.01
N ARG A 175 5.72 0.45 -16.57
CA ARG A 175 6.58 -0.67 -16.95
C ARG A 175 7.90 -0.57 -16.20
N LYS A 176 8.78 -1.55 -16.39
CA LYS A 176 10.07 -1.63 -15.69
C LYS A 176 11.18 -1.94 -16.68
N VAL A 177 12.35 -1.35 -16.45
CA VAL A 177 13.61 -1.83 -17.01
C VAL A 177 14.20 -2.80 -16.00
N ASP A 178 14.36 -4.05 -16.44
CA ASP A 178 14.85 -5.16 -15.63
C ASP A 178 15.63 -6.14 -16.54
N PRO A 179 16.94 -6.37 -16.32
CA PRO A 179 17.76 -5.79 -15.26
C PRO A 179 17.98 -4.27 -15.43
N PRO A 180 18.27 -3.53 -14.35
CA PRO A 180 18.51 -2.09 -14.41
C PRO A 180 19.75 -1.75 -15.24
N ALA A 181 19.61 -0.87 -16.22
CA ALA A 181 20.67 -0.49 -17.14
C ALA A 181 20.74 1.03 -17.34
N LYS A 182 21.95 1.59 -17.47
CA LYS A 182 22.16 3.02 -17.77
C LYS A 182 21.79 3.39 -19.22
N GLN A 183 21.75 2.40 -20.10
CA GLN A 183 21.34 2.50 -21.49
C GLN A 183 20.36 1.38 -21.79
N PHE A 184 19.19 1.71 -22.34
CA PHE A 184 18.14 0.75 -22.65
C PHE A 184 17.21 1.29 -23.74
N THR A 185 16.48 0.39 -24.39
CA THR A 185 15.54 0.72 -25.46
C THR A 185 14.11 0.50 -24.99
N ILE A 186 13.23 1.45 -25.27
CA ILE A 186 11.79 1.34 -25.07
C ILE A 186 11.11 1.38 -26.43
N THR A 187 10.26 0.39 -26.71
CA THR A 187 9.33 0.42 -27.84
C THR A 187 7.98 0.88 -27.35
N VAL A 188 7.45 1.92 -27.98
CA VAL A 188 6.14 2.50 -27.67
C VAL A 188 5.17 2.14 -28.80
N ASP A 189 4.17 1.32 -28.47
CA ASP A 189 3.12 0.93 -29.42
C ASP A 189 2.00 1.99 -29.45
N LEU A 190 1.66 2.43 -30.66
CA LEU A 190 0.55 3.35 -30.91
C LEU A 190 -0.75 2.57 -31.14
N ASN A 191 -1.87 3.15 -30.72
CA ASN A 191 -3.21 2.58 -30.87
C ASN A 191 -3.59 2.33 -32.34
N LYS A 192 -3.00 3.10 -33.26
CA LYS A 192 -3.05 2.91 -34.71
C LYS A 192 -1.74 3.39 -35.35
N PRO A 193 -1.41 2.96 -36.58
CA PRO A 193 -0.24 3.47 -37.29
C PRO A 193 -0.32 4.98 -37.50
N ALA A 194 0.76 5.69 -37.15
CA ALA A 194 0.95 7.09 -37.50
C ALA A 194 1.35 7.21 -38.98
N THR A 195 0.86 8.26 -39.62
CA THR A 195 1.10 8.62 -41.01
C THR A 195 1.89 9.92 -41.11
N ALA A 196 2.47 10.21 -42.27
CA ALA A 196 3.19 11.46 -42.46
C ALA A 196 2.25 12.68 -42.30
N GLY A 197 2.67 13.65 -41.49
CA GLY A 197 1.85 14.82 -41.12
C GLY A 197 1.20 14.69 -39.73
N ASP A 198 1.16 13.49 -39.15
CA ASP A 198 0.73 13.31 -37.77
C ASP A 198 1.73 13.91 -36.78
N ALA A 199 1.25 14.28 -35.59
CA ALA A 199 2.07 14.79 -34.51
C ALA A 199 1.66 14.20 -33.15
N LEU A 200 2.64 13.97 -32.29
CA LEU A 200 2.46 13.39 -30.97
C LEU A 200 3.50 13.95 -29.99
N THR A 201 3.11 14.25 -28.76
CA THR A 201 4.09 14.49 -27.69
C THR A 201 4.14 13.27 -26.79
N LEU A 202 5.31 12.65 -26.69
CA LEU A 202 5.59 11.61 -25.69
C LEU A 202 6.22 12.24 -24.45
N LYS A 203 5.74 11.87 -23.28
CA LYS A 203 6.38 12.15 -22.00
C LYS A 203 6.83 10.84 -21.38
N LEU A 204 8.14 10.62 -21.38
CA LEU A 204 8.76 9.46 -20.73
C LEU A 204 9.26 9.86 -19.34
N SER A 205 8.75 9.24 -18.30
CA SER A 205 9.22 9.41 -16.92
C SER A 205 9.87 8.12 -16.45
N VAL A 206 11.08 8.18 -15.90
CA VAL A 206 11.87 7.02 -15.44
C VAL A 206 12.39 7.29 -14.04
N SER A 207 12.37 6.29 -13.15
CA SER A 207 13.07 6.34 -11.87
C SER A 207 14.16 5.28 -11.81
N ALA A 208 15.33 5.68 -11.29
CA ALA A 208 16.48 4.82 -11.08
C ALA A 208 16.87 4.84 -9.60
N PHE A 209 17.18 3.66 -9.05
CA PHE A 209 17.81 3.53 -7.74
C PHE A 209 19.32 3.61 -7.93
N VAL A 210 19.91 4.70 -7.44
CA VAL A 210 21.32 5.03 -7.65
C VAL A 210 22.03 5.01 -6.30
N CYS A 211 23.05 4.17 -6.17
CA CYS A 211 23.81 3.98 -4.94
C CYS A 211 25.23 4.53 -5.11
N ALA A 212 25.77 5.13 -4.06
CA ALA A 212 27.19 5.48 -4.04
C ALA A 212 28.03 4.20 -4.13
N ALA A 213 29.10 4.22 -4.92
CA ALA A 213 29.93 3.04 -5.14
C ALA A 213 30.73 2.64 -3.88
N ASN A 214 31.00 3.60 -3.01
CA ASN A 214 31.81 3.45 -1.80
C ASN A 214 30.98 3.38 -0.50
N SER A 215 29.65 3.39 -0.58
CA SER A 215 28.79 3.26 0.61
C SER A 215 27.48 2.55 0.26
N GLY A 216 26.78 1.99 1.24
CA GLY A 216 25.45 1.43 1.05
C GLY A 216 24.33 2.47 0.83
N LEU A 217 24.66 3.76 0.71
CA LEU A 217 23.67 4.83 0.56
C LEU A 217 23.11 4.84 -0.86
N CYS A 218 21.80 4.65 -0.95
CA CYS A 218 21.04 4.71 -2.20
C CYS A 218 20.01 5.83 -2.16
N GLN A 219 19.80 6.44 -3.32
CA GLN A 219 18.80 7.48 -3.55
C GLN A 219 17.99 7.18 -4.81
N ILE A 220 16.74 7.65 -4.83
CA ILE A 220 15.92 7.60 -6.05
C ILE A 220 16.23 8.84 -6.88
N LYS A 221 16.59 8.62 -8.14
CA LYS A 221 16.72 9.67 -9.17
C LYS A 221 15.62 9.49 -10.19
N SER A 222 14.89 10.56 -10.49
CA SER A 222 13.89 10.55 -11.56
C SER A 222 14.36 11.38 -12.76
N TYR A 223 13.95 10.97 -13.95
CA TYR A 223 14.24 11.60 -15.22
C TYR A 223 12.94 11.73 -16.00
N VAL A 224 12.70 12.89 -16.61
CA VAL A 224 11.54 13.14 -17.46
C VAL A 224 12.02 13.66 -18.80
N PHE A 225 11.56 13.05 -19.89
CA PHE A 225 11.79 13.49 -21.26
C PHE A 225 10.47 13.93 -21.87
N ASN A 226 10.40 15.17 -22.33
CA ASN A 226 9.29 15.65 -23.15
C ASN A 226 9.75 15.65 -24.61
N VAL A 227 9.11 14.82 -25.42
CA VAL A 227 9.54 14.48 -26.79
C VAL A 227 8.41 14.84 -27.77
N PRO A 228 8.40 16.08 -28.31
CA PRO A 228 7.48 16.44 -29.37
C PRO A 228 7.92 15.79 -30.69
N ILE A 229 7.03 15.01 -31.30
CA ILE A 229 7.25 14.22 -32.51
C ILE A 229 6.39 14.78 -33.65
N ALA A 230 6.99 14.91 -34.83
CA ALA A 230 6.31 15.03 -36.11
C ALA A 230 6.63 13.81 -36.99
N PHE A 231 5.60 13.09 -37.43
CA PHE A 231 5.79 11.94 -38.31
C PHE A 231 5.99 12.40 -39.75
N ALA A 232 7.06 11.94 -40.39
CA ALA A 232 7.41 12.34 -41.76
C ALA A 232 8.21 11.26 -42.47
N SER A 233 7.99 11.10 -43.77
CA SER A 233 8.78 10.19 -44.62
C SER A 233 10.27 10.53 -44.53
N GLY A 234 11.12 9.51 -44.30
CA GLY A 234 12.55 9.69 -44.07
C GLY A 234 12.92 10.21 -42.67
N GLY A 235 11.96 10.27 -41.74
CA GLY A 235 12.24 10.52 -40.33
C GLY A 235 13.02 9.39 -39.66
N ALA A 236 13.53 9.63 -38.44
CA ALA A 236 14.32 8.63 -37.72
C ALA A 236 13.47 7.42 -37.30
N GLU A 237 14.05 6.22 -37.36
CA GLU A 237 13.43 4.98 -36.86
C GLU A 237 13.58 4.82 -35.33
N ARG A 238 14.66 5.39 -34.77
CA ARG A 238 15.00 5.35 -33.34
C ARG A 238 15.37 6.75 -32.85
N LEU A 239 14.89 7.10 -31.66
CA LEU A 239 15.12 8.40 -31.04
C LEU A 239 16.07 8.28 -29.85
N PRO A 240 17.29 8.84 -29.93
CA PRO A 240 18.18 8.90 -28.78
C PRO A 240 17.67 9.92 -27.76
N LEU A 241 17.49 9.49 -26.51
CA LEU A 241 17.09 10.31 -25.37
C LEU A 241 18.22 10.28 -24.32
N ALA A 242 19.02 11.34 -24.26
CA ALA A 242 20.05 11.51 -23.24
C ALA A 242 19.61 12.56 -22.22
N ALA A 243 19.50 12.20 -20.94
CA ALA A 243 19.18 13.20 -19.92
C ALA A 243 20.38 14.10 -19.66
N ALA A 244 20.13 15.35 -19.27
CA ALA A 244 21.19 16.24 -18.80
C ALA A 244 21.86 15.67 -17.54
N ALA A 245 23.20 15.72 -17.49
CA ALA A 245 23.92 15.41 -16.26
C ALA A 245 23.63 16.51 -15.21
N ARG A 246 23.35 16.11 -13.97
CA ARG A 246 23.29 17.00 -12.80
C ARG A 246 24.50 16.78 -11.92
#